data_AF-A0A453KFC5-F1
#
_entry.id   AF-A0A453KFC5-F1
#
_cell.length_a   1.000
_cell.length_b   1.000
_cell.length_c   1.000
_cell.angle_alpha   90.00
_cell.angle_beta   90.00
_cell.angle_gamma   90.00
#
_symmetry.space_group_name_H-M   'P 1'
#
loop_
_entity.id
_entity.type
_entity.pdbx_description
1 polymer ?
#
loop_
_entity_poly.entity_id
_entity_poly.type
_entity_poly.pdbx_seq_one_letter_code
_entity_poly.pdbx_strand_id
1 'polypeptide(L)'
;QTKTHICLITDYYPGGELFLLLDRQPLKVLREDAVRFYAAEVVIALEYLHCQGIIYRDLKPENILLHRDGHISLTDFDLSCLTSCRPQVFLPEEGNKKSRRKSRSSPIFFAEPMRASNSFVGTEEYIAPEIITGAGHTSAVDWWALGTYLLH
;
A
#
# COMPACT_ATOMS: atom_id res chain seq x y z
N GLN A 1 -16.99 10.27 22.16
CA GLN A 1 -16.51 11.55 21.60
C GLN A 1 -16.65 12.63 22.67
N THR A 2 -15.56 13.29 23.05
CA THR A 2 -15.62 14.47 23.93
C THR A 2 -15.65 15.74 23.09
N LYS A 3 -15.78 16.91 23.71
CA LYS A 3 -15.76 18.20 23.00
C LYS A 3 -14.42 18.49 22.31
N THR A 4 -13.35 17.78 22.67
CA THR A 4 -11.98 18.06 22.22
C THR A 4 -11.26 16.84 21.66
N HIS A 5 -11.80 15.63 21.83
CA HIS A 5 -11.14 14.39 21.41
C HIS A 5 -12.11 13.47 20.66
N ILE A 6 -11.63 13.03 19.50
CA ILE A 6 -12.17 11.88 18.78
C ILE A 6 -11.33 10.68 19.24
N CYS A 7 -12.01 9.63 19.69
CA CYS A 7 -11.37 8.38 20.09
C CYS A 7 -11.92 7.29 19.17
N LEU A 8 -11.03 6.56 18.50
CA LEU A 8 -11.36 5.40 17.69
C LEU A 8 -11.03 4.15 18.49
N ILE A 9 -11.99 3.21 18.56
CA ILE A 9 -11.77 1.89 19.13
C ILE A 9 -11.65 0.94 17.95
N THR A 10 -10.49 0.31 17.83
CA THR A 10 -10.16 -0.66 16.78
C THR A 10 -9.73 -1.97 17.41
N ASP A 11 -9.61 -3.01 16.59
CA ASP A 11 -9.09 -4.30 17.03
C ASP A 11 -7.66 -4.15 17.57
N TYR A 12 -7.33 -4.98 18.56
CA TYR A 12 -5.99 -5.04 19.14
C TYR A 12 -5.11 -6.04 18.40
N TYR A 13 -3.93 -5.60 17.97
CA TYR A 13 -2.96 -6.39 17.21
C TYR A 13 -1.79 -6.79 18.12
N PRO A 14 -1.75 -8.03 18.64
CA PRO A 14 -0.78 -8.44 19.66
C PRO A 14 0.66 -8.59 19.11
N GLY A 15 0.83 -8.68 17.79
CA GLY A 15 2.15 -8.70 17.16
C GLY A 15 2.84 -7.33 17.14
N GLY A 16 2.10 -6.26 17.44
CA GLY A 16 2.60 -4.88 17.41
C GLY A 16 2.89 -4.40 15.99
N GLU A 17 3.73 -3.39 15.88
CA GLU A 17 4.12 -2.78 14.60
C GLU A 17 5.21 -3.62 13.91
N LEU A 18 5.16 -3.66 12.58
CA LEU A 18 6.19 -4.31 11.76
C LEU A 18 7.55 -3.64 11.94
N PHE A 19 7.57 -2.33 12.21
CA PHE A 19 8.77 -1.59 12.62
C PHE A 19 9.50 -2.27 13.77
N LEU A 20 8.78 -2.65 14.83
CA LEU A 20 9.37 -3.32 16.00
C LEU A 20 9.88 -4.72 15.68
N LEU A 21 9.25 -5.41 14.71
CA LEU A 21 9.75 -6.71 14.24
C LEU A 21 11.09 -6.53 13.51
N LEU A 22 11.19 -5.52 12.64
CA LEU A 22 12.38 -5.18 11.86
C LEU A 22 13.53 -4.77 12.78
N ASP A 23 13.27 -3.90 13.76
CA ASP A 23 14.28 -3.40 14.70
C ASP A 23 14.89 -4.51 15.57
N ARG A 24 14.15 -5.59 15.81
CA ARG A 24 14.62 -6.78 16.52
C ARG A 24 15.47 -7.72 15.66
N GLN A 25 15.49 -7.57 14.34
CA GLN A 25 16.29 -8.43 13.48
C GLN A 25 17.77 -8.06 13.53
N PRO A 26 18.68 -9.06 13.41
CA PRO A 26 20.08 -8.79 13.14
C PRO A 26 20.23 -7.91 11.90
N LEU A 27 21.03 -6.86 11.99
CA LEU A 27 21.25 -5.88 10.92
C LEU A 27 20.00 -5.10 10.48
N LYS A 28 18.86 -5.22 11.18
CA LYS A 28 17.58 -4.61 10.82
C LYS A 28 17.06 -5.04 9.44
N VAL A 29 17.33 -6.28 9.05
CA VAL A 29 16.94 -6.83 7.75
C VAL A 29 16.08 -8.08 7.96
N LEU A 30 14.97 -8.16 7.23
CA LEU A 30 14.15 -9.36 7.16
C LEU A 30 14.69 -10.32 6.10
N ARG A 31 14.45 -11.62 6.30
CA ARG A 31 14.75 -12.63 5.29
C ARG A 31 13.87 -12.44 4.06
N GLU A 32 14.39 -12.78 2.89
CA GLU A 32 13.69 -12.59 1.61
C GLU A 32 12.32 -13.29 1.55
N ASP A 33 12.19 -14.45 2.19
CA ASP A 33 10.91 -15.18 2.31
C ASP A 33 9.86 -14.37 3.09
N ALA A 34 10.25 -13.78 4.21
CA ALA A 34 9.40 -12.90 5.01
C ALA A 34 9.07 -11.58 4.30
N VAL A 35 10.04 -10.93 3.66
CA VAL A 35 9.82 -9.70 2.87
C VAL A 35 8.81 -9.96 1.76
N ARG A 36 8.97 -11.07 1.03
CA ARG A 36 8.06 -11.46 -0.05
C ARG A 36 6.63 -11.68 0.47
N PHE A 37 6.49 -12.31 1.63
CA PHE A 37 5.20 -12.54 2.26
C PHE A 37 4.52 -11.22 2.63
N TYR A 38 5.19 -10.36 3.41
CA TYR A 38 4.61 -9.09 3.86
C TYR A 38 4.36 -8.12 2.70
N ALA A 39 5.26 -8.04 1.73
CA ALA A 39 5.06 -7.20 0.56
C ALA A 39 3.84 -7.64 -0.26
N ALA A 40 3.60 -8.95 -0.41
CA ALA A 40 2.42 -9.44 -1.10
C ALA A 40 1.13 -9.03 -0.39
N GLU A 41 1.10 -9.08 0.95
CA GLU A 41 -0.07 -8.63 1.71
C GLU A 41 -0.29 -7.12 1.65
N VAL A 42 0.79 -6.34 1.69
CA VAL A 42 0.74 -4.88 1.53
C VAL A 42 0.20 -4.52 0.14
N VAL A 43 0.65 -5.21 -0.92
CA VAL A 43 0.10 -5.02 -2.28
C VAL A 43 -1.40 -5.27 -2.30
N ILE A 44 -1.87 -6.38 -1.73
CA ILE A 44 -3.30 -6.70 -1.67
C ILE A 44 -4.08 -5.62 -0.89
N ALA A 45 -3.55 -5.16 0.23
CA ALA A 45 -4.18 -4.12 1.04
C ALA A 45 -4.28 -2.78 0.28
N LEU A 46 -3.19 -2.35 -0.37
CA LEU A 46 -3.17 -1.12 -1.17
C LEU A 46 -4.11 -1.21 -2.38
N GLU A 47 -4.09 -2.32 -3.12
CA GLU A 47 -5.04 -2.54 -4.22
C GLU A 47 -6.47 -2.42 -3.73
N TYR A 48 -6.82 -3.04 -2.60
CA TYR A 48 -8.15 -2.92 -2.01
C TYR A 48 -8.51 -1.47 -1.66
N LEU A 49 -7.61 -0.73 -1.02
CA LEU A 49 -7.83 0.68 -0.70
C LEU A 49 -8.04 1.52 -1.96
N HIS A 50 -7.20 1.33 -2.98
CA HIS A 50 -7.30 2.02 -4.26
C HIS A 50 -8.64 1.72 -4.96
N CYS A 51 -9.15 0.49 -4.86
CA CYS A 51 -10.51 0.13 -5.33
C CYS A 51 -11.62 0.92 -4.64
N GLN A 52 -11.47 1.16 -3.34
CA GLN A 52 -12.40 1.98 -2.56
C GLN A 52 -12.19 3.48 -2.80
N GLY A 53 -11.23 3.86 -3.66
CA GLY A 53 -10.88 5.26 -3.92
C GLY A 53 -10.10 5.90 -2.79
N ILE A 54 -9.41 5.12 -1.96
CA ILE A 54 -8.57 5.63 -0.88
C ILE A 54 -7.12 5.58 -1.35
N ILE A 55 -6.41 6.71 -1.30
CA ILE A 55 -4.95 6.76 -1.41
C ILE A 55 -4.38 6.85 0.00
N TYR A 56 -3.46 5.95 0.35
CA TYR A 56 -3.06 5.75 1.74
C TYR A 56 -2.06 6.83 2.24
N ARG A 57 -1.03 7.11 1.44
CA ARG A 57 -0.04 8.19 1.57
C ARG A 57 0.86 8.18 2.80
N ASP A 58 0.76 7.19 3.67
CA ASP A 58 1.64 7.05 4.84
C ASP A 58 2.03 5.58 5.07
N LEU A 59 2.42 4.91 3.99
CA LEU A 59 2.96 3.56 4.08
C LEU A 59 4.36 3.59 4.69
N LYS A 60 4.48 2.97 5.86
CA LYS A 60 5.72 2.81 6.61
C LYS A 60 5.59 1.62 7.59
N PRO A 61 6.69 1.00 8.04
CA PRO A 61 6.65 -0.15 8.96
C PRO A 61 5.87 0.10 10.26
N GLU A 62 5.82 1.35 10.73
CA GLU A 62 5.10 1.77 11.94
C GLU A 62 3.57 1.67 11.77
N ASN A 63 3.09 1.88 10.54
CA ASN A 63 1.66 1.81 10.23
C ASN A 63 1.20 0.43 9.74
N ILE A 64 2.07 -0.57 9.83
CA ILE A 64 1.73 -1.97 9.52
C ILE A 64 1.70 -2.76 10.83
N LEU A 65 0.53 -3.23 11.21
CA LEU A 65 0.32 -4.01 12.43
C LEU A 65 0.32 -5.51 12.13
N LEU A 66 0.78 -6.30 13.10
CA LEU A 66 0.86 -7.76 13.01
C LEU A 66 -0.22 -8.42 13.86
N HIS A 67 -1.01 -9.28 13.21
CA HIS A 67 -1.95 -10.20 13.86
C HIS A 67 -1.22 -11.30 14.63
N ARG A 68 -1.99 -12.03 15.46
CA ARG A 68 -1.47 -13.17 16.24
C ARG A 68 -0.96 -14.31 15.35
N ASP A 69 -1.52 -14.47 14.16
CA ASP A 69 -1.17 -15.50 13.19
C ASP A 69 -0.04 -15.05 12.22
N GLY A 70 0.43 -13.80 12.34
CA GLY A 70 1.51 -13.25 11.55
C GLY A 70 1.08 -12.49 10.29
N HIS A 71 -0.23 -12.38 10.02
CA HIS A 71 -0.75 -11.56 8.92
C HIS A 71 -0.72 -10.06 9.25
N ILE A 72 -0.66 -9.20 8.23
CA ILE A 72 -0.59 -7.75 8.41
C ILE A 72 -1.96 -7.07 8.40
N SER A 73 -2.01 -5.86 8.95
CA SER A 73 -3.12 -4.91 8.75
C SER A 73 -2.60 -3.49 8.77
N LEU A 74 -3.10 -2.66 7.86
CA LEU A 74 -2.77 -1.24 7.83
C LEU A 74 -3.54 -0.49 8.92
N THR A 75 -2.87 0.44 9.60
CA THR A 75 -3.47 1.36 10.57
C THR A 75 -3.20 2.81 10.16
N ASP A 76 -3.68 3.78 10.93
CA ASP A 76 -3.41 5.21 10.74
C ASP A 76 -3.75 5.73 9.33
N PHE A 77 -5.01 6.15 9.17
CA PHE A 77 -5.53 6.71 7.92
C PHE A 77 -5.58 8.25 7.97
N ASP A 78 -4.91 8.89 8.93
CA ASP A 78 -5.03 10.33 9.15
C ASP A 78 -4.52 11.14 7.95
N LEU A 79 -3.52 10.62 7.23
CA LEU A 79 -2.98 11.20 6.01
C LEU A 79 -3.61 10.64 4.73
N SER A 80 -4.56 9.71 4.82
CA SER A 80 -5.22 9.15 3.65
C SER A 80 -6.12 10.16 2.95
N CYS A 81 -6.37 9.96 1.66
CA CYS A 81 -7.26 10.81 0.86
C CYS A 81 -8.33 9.97 0.18
N LEU A 82 -9.59 10.40 0.31
CA LEU A 82 -10.70 9.83 -0.44
C LEU A 82 -10.88 10.54 -1.79
N THR A 83 -10.98 9.75 -2.84
CA THR A 83 -11.11 10.15 -4.24
C THR A 83 -12.00 9.17 -4.98
N SER A 84 -12.36 9.47 -6.24
CA SER A 84 -13.15 8.58 -7.07
C SER A 84 -12.26 7.53 -7.73
N CYS A 85 -12.57 6.25 -7.57
CA CYS A 85 -11.98 5.17 -8.37
C CYS A 85 -13.07 4.54 -9.26
N ARG A 86 -12.66 4.08 -10.45
CA ARG A 86 -13.49 3.22 -11.32
C ARG A 86 -12.71 1.95 -11.61
N PRO A 87 -12.83 0.91 -10.76
CA PRO A 87 -12.14 -0.36 -10.98
C PRO A 87 -12.57 -0.98 -12.31
N GLN A 88 -11.60 -1.46 -13.09
CA GLN A 88 -11.81 -2.09 -14.40
C GLN A 88 -11.05 -3.40 -14.46
N VAL A 89 -11.65 -4.39 -15.13
CA VAL A 89 -11.01 -5.66 -15.46
C VAL A 89 -10.79 -5.68 -16.96
N PHE A 90 -9.53 -5.72 -17.38
CA PHE A 90 -9.13 -5.83 -18.77
C PHE A 90 -8.72 -7.26 -19.09
N LEU A 91 -9.10 -7.74 -20.27
CA LEU A 91 -8.52 -8.96 -20.83
C LEU A 91 -7.44 -8.53 -21.83
N PRO A 92 -6.17 -8.95 -21.66
CA PRO A 92 -5.13 -8.64 -22.64
C PRO A 92 -5.54 -9.24 -23.99
N GLU A 93 -5.72 -8.39 -25.00
CA GLU A 93 -6.02 -8.86 -26.36
C GLU A 93 -4.82 -9.64 -26.90
N GLU A 94 -5.08 -10.86 -27.40
CA GLU A 94 -4.07 -11.66 -28.10
C GLU A 94 -3.68 -10.94 -29.40
N GLY A 95 -2.56 -10.21 -29.36
CA GLY A 95 -1.95 -9.63 -30.55
C GLY A 95 -1.77 -10.69 -31.63
N ASN A 96 -2.33 -10.42 -32.81
CA ASN A 96 -2.44 -11.27 -33.99
C ASN A 96 -1.13 -12.02 -34.35
N LYS A 97 -0.83 -13.13 -33.68
CA LYS A 97 0.32 -14.00 -33.99
C LYS A 97 -0.14 -15.46 -33.97
N LYS A 98 -0.25 -16.02 -35.17
CA LYS A 98 -0.39 -17.45 -35.44
C LYS A 98 0.77 -18.23 -34.81
N SER A 99 0.62 -18.71 -33.57
CA SER A 99 1.45 -19.80 -33.04
C SER A 99 0.76 -20.51 -31.89
N ARG A 100 0.86 -21.83 -31.92
CA ARG A 100 0.20 -22.81 -31.05
C ARG A 100 0.67 -22.68 -29.59
N ARG A 101 -0.20 -22.18 -28.71
CA ARG A 101 -0.51 -22.68 -27.35
C ARG A 101 -1.52 -21.71 -26.74
N LYS A 102 -2.78 -22.15 -26.53
CA LYS A 102 -3.82 -21.37 -25.85
C LYS A 102 -3.44 -21.19 -24.37
N SER A 103 -2.59 -20.21 -24.08
CA SER A 103 -2.44 -19.63 -22.77
C SER A 103 -3.55 -18.59 -22.63
N ARG A 104 -4.65 -18.91 -21.94
CA ARG A 104 -5.67 -17.90 -21.59
C ARG A 104 -4.93 -16.76 -20.89
N SER A 105 -4.95 -15.56 -21.47
CA SER A 105 -4.36 -14.39 -20.83
C SER A 105 -5.10 -14.13 -19.52
N SER A 106 -4.37 -13.96 -18.42
CA SER A 106 -4.96 -13.65 -17.12
C SER A 106 -5.61 -12.25 -17.19
N PRO A 107 -6.81 -12.06 -16.62
CA PRO A 107 -7.42 -10.75 -16.52
C PRO A 107 -6.51 -9.80 -15.72
N ILE A 108 -6.35 -8.57 -16.21
CA ILE A 108 -5.65 -7.48 -15.53
C ILE A 108 -6.69 -6.68 -14.77
N PHE A 109 -6.51 -6.55 -13.46
CA PHE A 109 -7.31 -5.68 -12.62
C PHE A 109 -6.66 -4.30 -12.52
N PHE A 110 -7.43 -3.25 -12.69
CA PHE A 110 -6.96 -1.87 -12.65
C PHE A 110 -7.86 -1.03 -11.76
N ALA A 111 -7.31 -0.48 -10.69
CA ALA A 111 -8.08 0.23 -9.67
C ALA A 111 -7.44 1.58 -9.29
N GLU A 112 -6.86 2.30 -10.26
CA GLU A 112 -6.25 3.60 -9.95
C GLU A 112 -7.30 4.68 -9.64
N PRO A 113 -7.15 5.41 -8.51
CA PRO A 113 -7.98 6.54 -8.18
C PRO A 113 -7.71 7.75 -9.12
N MET A 114 -8.80 8.42 -9.53
CA MET A 114 -8.82 9.33 -10.68
C MET A 114 -8.36 10.76 -10.39
N ARG A 115 -8.06 11.13 -9.14
CA ARG A 115 -7.76 12.52 -8.76
C ARG A 115 -6.38 12.65 -8.13
N ALA A 116 -5.62 13.64 -8.63
CA ALA A 116 -4.38 14.05 -8.01
C ALA A 116 -4.63 14.98 -6.81
N SER A 117 -3.84 14.81 -5.75
CA SER A 117 -3.76 15.74 -4.62
C SER A 117 -2.47 16.56 -4.73
N ASN A 118 -2.44 17.73 -4.09
CA ASN A 118 -1.24 18.60 -4.03
C ASN A 118 -0.76 18.79 -2.58
N SER A 119 -1.30 18.02 -1.63
CA SER A 119 -0.91 18.12 -0.21
C SER A 119 0.49 17.56 0.02
N PHE A 120 1.34 18.30 0.73
CA PHE A 120 2.60 17.78 1.24
C PHE A 120 2.33 16.92 2.48
N VAL A 121 2.42 15.60 2.33
CA VAL A 121 2.13 14.60 3.38
C VAL A 121 3.08 13.40 3.26
N GLY A 122 3.11 12.58 4.30
CA GLY A 122 3.93 11.36 4.38
C GLY A 122 5.09 11.53 5.36
N THR A 123 5.80 10.43 5.60
CA THR A 123 6.96 10.38 6.49
C THR A 123 8.24 10.51 5.67
N GLU A 124 9.14 11.45 6.03
CA GLU A 124 10.27 11.93 5.20
C GLU A 124 11.03 10.86 4.42
N GLU A 125 11.29 9.70 5.04
CA GLU A 125 12.06 8.58 4.44
C GLU A 125 11.30 7.82 3.33
N TYR A 126 9.97 7.94 3.27
CA TYR A 126 9.06 7.20 2.38
C TYR A 126 8.32 8.10 1.38
N ILE A 127 8.54 9.42 1.44
CA ILE A 127 7.84 10.40 0.59
C ILE A 127 8.30 10.27 -0.87
N ALA A 128 7.33 10.21 -1.79
CA ALA A 128 7.59 10.22 -3.22
C ALA A 128 8.08 11.60 -3.72
N PRO A 129 8.99 11.67 -4.69
CA PRO A 129 9.60 12.93 -5.15
C PRO A 129 8.57 13.95 -5.69
N GLU A 130 7.48 13.49 -6.30
CA GLU A 130 6.38 14.33 -6.77
C GLU A 130 5.68 15.07 -5.61
N ILE A 131 5.61 14.48 -4.42
CA ILE A 131 5.08 15.15 -3.22
C ILE A 131 6.04 16.26 -2.78
N ILE A 132 7.36 16.01 -2.80
CA ILE A 132 8.40 16.98 -2.42
C ILE A 132 8.37 18.21 -3.33
N THR A 133 8.20 17.98 -4.63
CA THR A 133 8.13 19.05 -5.63
C THR A 133 6.78 19.79 -5.63
N GLY A 134 5.82 19.37 -4.82
CA GLY A 134 4.47 19.94 -4.79
C GLY A 134 3.69 19.70 -6.08
N ALA A 135 4.12 18.74 -6.90
CA ALA A 135 3.39 18.33 -8.08
C ALA A 135 2.11 17.59 -7.67
N GLY A 136 1.11 17.61 -8.56
CA GLY A 136 -0.07 16.78 -8.36
C GLY A 136 0.31 15.32 -8.35
N HIS A 137 -0.03 14.60 -7.28
CA HIS A 137 0.33 13.20 -7.08
C HIS A 137 -0.92 12.30 -7.04
N THR A 138 -0.80 11.09 -7.60
CA THR A 138 -1.86 10.08 -7.67
C THR A 138 -1.58 8.95 -6.67
N SER A 139 -2.27 7.81 -6.79
CA SER A 139 -1.98 6.60 -6.01
C SER A 139 -0.59 6.03 -6.22
N ALA A 140 0.16 6.50 -7.22
CA ALA A 140 1.54 6.09 -7.49
C ALA A 140 2.48 6.28 -6.28
N VAL A 141 2.17 7.24 -5.40
CA VAL A 141 2.95 7.50 -4.18
C VAL A 141 2.96 6.33 -3.20
N ASP A 142 1.88 5.53 -3.17
CA ASP A 142 1.81 4.35 -2.31
C ASP A 142 2.72 3.24 -2.83
N TRP A 143 2.85 3.12 -4.16
CA TRP A 143 3.78 2.18 -4.80
C TRP A 143 5.25 2.61 -4.65
N TRP A 144 5.51 3.93 -4.66
CA TRP A 144 6.82 4.46 -4.31
C TRP A 144 7.21 4.07 -2.87
N ALA A 145 6.32 4.32 -1.92
CA ALA A 145 6.55 3.98 -0.52
C ALA A 145 6.79 2.47 -0.33
N LEU A 146 6.05 1.61 -1.04
CA LEU A 146 6.30 0.17 -1.05
C LEU A 146 7.71 -0.15 -1.59
N GLY A 147 8.16 0.53 -2.64
CA GLY A 147 9.51 0.40 -3.17
C GLY A 147 10.59 0.79 -2.15
N THR A 148 10.38 1.89 -1.42
CA THR A 148 11.30 2.30 -0.34
C THR A 148 11.34 1.28 0.81
N TYR A 149 10.19 0.70 1.15
CA TYR A 149 10.08 -0.37 2.14
C TYR A 149 10.85 -1.63 1.73
N LEU A 150 10.81 -2.01 0.44
CA LEU A 150 11.52 -3.19 -0.08
C LEU A 150 13.05 -3.01 -0.15
N LEU A 151 13.54 -1.77 -0.13
CA LEU A 151 14.97 -1.45 -0.18
C LEU A 151 15.64 -1.41 1.20
N HIS A 152 14.83 -1.34 2.27
CA HIS A 152 15.28 -1.40 3.66
C HIS A 152 15.39 -2.85 4.14
#